data_AF-A0A920B867-F1
#
_entry.id   AF-A0A920B867-F1
#
_cell.length_a   1.000
_cell.length_b   1.000
_cell.length_c   1.000
_cell.angle_alpha   90.00
_cell.angle_beta   90.00
_cell.angle_gamma   90.00
#
_symmetry.space_group_name_H-M   'P 1'
#
loop_
_entity.id
_entity.type
_entity.pdbx_description
1 polymer ?
#
loop_
_entity_poly.entity_id
_entity_poly.type
_entity_poly.pdbx_seq_one_letter_code
_entity_poly.pdbx_strand_id
1 'polypeptide(L)' 'MKLFKTFFLIIIILFLIYFLSMNNANVDIDLLFKKFNQVSISMVIFGALSLGVLFGYIIAVFSILSTRAQNEITKKK' A
#
# COMPACT_ATOMS: atom_id res chain seq x y z
N MET A 1 -16.91 5.66 15.18
CA MET A 1 -17.74 6.49 14.26
C MET A 1 -16.96 6.78 12.97
N LYS A 2 -17.64 7.05 11.84
CA LYS A 2 -16.96 7.29 10.53
C LYS A 2 -15.88 8.38 10.64
N LEU A 3 -16.16 9.47 11.36
CA LEU A 3 -15.23 10.59 11.57
C LEU A 3 -13.91 10.17 12.24
N PHE A 4 -13.99 9.34 13.29
CA PHE A 4 -12.82 8.89 14.04
C PHE A 4 -11.89 8.01 13.19
N LYS A 5 -12.47 7.17 12.31
CA LYS A 5 -11.69 6.36 11.36
C LYS A 5 -10.94 7.24 10.35
N THR A 6 -11.60 8.27 9.82
CA THR A 6 -10.98 9.23 8.90
C THR A 6 -9.88 10.04 9.59
N PHE A 7 -10.11 10.50 10.82
CA PHE A 7 -9.11 11.22 11.61
C PHE A 7 -7.85 10.38 11.85
N PHE A 8 -8.03 9.12 12.24
CA PHE A 8 -6.91 8.20 12.43
C PHE A 8 -6.15 7.93 11.13
N LEU A 9 -6.86 7.80 10.00
CA LEU A 9 -6.25 7.65 8.68
C LEU A 9 -5.38 8.86 8.32
N ILE A 10 -5.85 10.09 8.60
CA ILE A 10 -5.08 11.32 8.37
C ILE A 10 -3.80 11.32 9.21
N ILE A 11 -3.87 10.93 10.49
CA ILE A 11 -2.68 10.83 11.35
C ILE A 11 -1.66 9.84 10.77
N ILE A 12 -2.12 8.67 10.29
CA ILE A 12 -1.26 7.68 9.64
C ILE A 12 -0.58 8.27 8.40
N ILE A 13 -1.31 9.00 7.56
CA ILE A 13 -0.76 9.62 6.36
C ILE A 13 0.30 10.67 6.72
N LEU A 14 0.04 11.52 7.71
CA LEU A 14 1.00 12.51 8.18
C LEU A 14 2.26 11.86 8.75
N PHE A 15 2.10 10.77 9.51
CA PHE A 15 3.22 10.00 10.02
C PHE A 15 4.06 9.38 8.90
N LEU A 16 3.42 8.83 7.86
CA LEU A 16 4.09 8.32 6.67
C LEU A 16 4.88 9.41 5.94
N ILE A 17 4.30 10.58 5.73
CA ILE A 17 4.98 11.72 5.08
C ILE A 17 6.19 12.15 5.91
N TYR A 18 6.04 12.28 7.23
CA TYR A 18 7.14 12.59 8.14
C TYR A 18 8.25 11.54 8.07
N PHE A 19 7.88 10.26 8.08
CA PHE A 19 8.82 9.14 7.97
C PHE A 19 9.59 9.18 6.64
N LEU A 20 8.91 9.45 5.51
CA LEU A 20 9.57 9.61 4.22
C LEU A 20 10.53 10.82 4.22
N SER A 21 10.11 11.94 4.82
CA SER A 21 10.95 13.14 4.91
C SER A 21 12.24 12.89 5.70
N MET A 22 12.20 12.04 6.72
CA MET A 22 13.38 11.65 7.50
C MET A 22 14.31 10.69 6.74
N ASN A 23 13.81 10.01 5.71
CA ASN A 23 14.55 9.01 4.93
C ASN A 23 14.83 9.48 3.50
N ASN A 24 15.17 10.77 3.33
CA ASN A 24 15.43 11.37 2.02
C ASN A 24 16.91 11.42 1.60
N ALA A 25 17.74 10.55 2.19
CA ALA A 25 19.11 10.37 1.72
C ALA A 25 19.14 9.61 0.38
N ASN A 26 20.13 9.96 -0.44
CA ASN A 26 20.46 9.18 -1.64
C ASN A 26 21.43 8.07 -1.24
N VAL A 27 21.13 6.83 -1.61
CA VAL A 27 22.01 5.69 -1.38
C VAL A 27 22.12 4.82 -2.61
N ASP A 28 23.18 4.03 -2.63
CA ASP A 28 23.37 2.98 -3.62
C ASP A 28 22.63 1.73 -3.13
N ILE A 29 21.75 1.18 -3.97
CA ILE A 29 20.86 0.07 -3.66
C ILE A 29 21.29 -1.13 -4.50
N ASP A 30 21.64 -2.21 -3.81
CA ASP A 30 21.98 -3.48 -4.42
C ASP A 30 20.79 -4.43 -4.28
N LEU A 31 19.97 -4.54 -5.32
CA LEU A 31 18.90 -5.54 -5.37
C LEU A 31 19.43 -6.86 -5.93
N LEU A 32 18.74 -7.97 -5.61
CA LEU A 32 19.10 -9.33 -6.06
C LEU A 32 19.40 -9.44 -7.56
N PHE A 33 18.79 -8.60 -8.40
CA PHE A 33 18.93 -8.65 -9.86
C PHE A 33 19.47 -7.36 -10.47
N LYS A 34 19.55 -6.25 -9.72
CA LYS A 34 19.92 -4.95 -10.30
C LYS A 34 20.42 -3.98 -9.24
N LYS A 35 21.54 -3.33 -9.55
CA LYS A 35 22.08 -2.23 -8.75
C LYS A 35 21.58 -0.88 -9.26
N PHE A 36 21.31 0.01 -8.34
CA PHE A 36 20.94 1.39 -8.63
C PHE A 36 21.78 2.33 -7.77
N ASN A 37 22.47 3.27 -8.41
CA ASN A 37 23.32 4.22 -7.70
C ASN A 37 22.61 5.56 -7.50
N GLN A 38 22.88 6.23 -6.38
CA GLN A 38 22.37 7.56 -6.06
C GLN A 38 20.84 7.69 -6.12
N VAL A 39 20.12 6.68 -5.62
CA VAL A 39 18.66 6.69 -5.60
C VAL A 39 18.14 7.20 -4.26
N SER A 40 17.12 8.06 -4.30
CA SER A 40 16.41 8.51 -3.10
C SER A 40 15.72 7.32 -2.41
N ILE A 41 16.07 7.07 -1.15
CA ILE A 41 15.45 6.00 -0.34
C ILE A 41 13.94 6.23 -0.23
N SER A 42 13.51 7.48 -0.04
CA SER A 42 12.09 7.84 0.02
C SER A 42 11.32 7.38 -1.20
N MET A 43 11.90 7.51 -2.41
CA MET A 43 11.28 7.05 -3.65
C MET A 43 11.15 5.53 -3.71
N VAL A 44 12.16 4.80 -3.22
CA VAL A 44 12.10 3.33 -3.17
C VAL A 44 11.05 2.85 -2.17
N ILE A 45 11.03 3.43 -0.97
CA ILE A 45 10.02 3.13 0.05
C ILE A 45 8.61 3.47 -0.48
N PHE A 46 8.45 4.64 -1.09
CA PHE A 46 7.18 5.07 -1.68
C PHE A 46 6.70 4.11 -2.78
N GLY A 47 7.59 3.70 -3.68
CA GLY A 47 7.28 2.76 -4.75
C GLY A 47 6.87 1.39 -4.22
N ALA A 48 7.61 0.84 -3.26
CA ALA A 48 7.28 -0.44 -2.64
C ALA A 48 5.93 -0.39 -1.90
N LEU A 49 5.68 0.67 -1.13
CA LEU A 49 4.40 0.90 -0.46
C LEU A 49 3.24 1.00 -1.45
N SER A 50 3.43 1.77 -2.53
CA SER A 50 2.40 1.96 -3.55
C SER A 50 2.02 0.64 -4.23
N LEU A 51 3.01 -0.17 -4.60
CA LEU A 51 2.77 -1.50 -5.16
C LEU A 51 2.05 -2.41 -4.17
N GLY A 52 2.50 -2.45 -2.91
CA GLY A 52 1.86 -3.25 -1.86
C GLY A 52 0.39 -2.88 -1.65
N VAL A 53 0.08 -1.58 -1.60
CA VAL A 53 -1.30 -1.08 -1.46
C VAL A 53 -2.15 -1.44 -2.68
N LEU A 54 -1.63 -1.27 -3.89
CA LEU A 54 -2.34 -1.62 -5.12
C LEU A 54 -2.68 -3.12 -5.17
N PHE A 55 -1.70 -3.99 -4.93
CA PHE A 55 -1.93 -5.44 -4.91
C PHE A 55 -2.89 -5.84 -3.79
N GLY A 56 -2.72 -5.29 -2.58
CA GLY A 56 -3.62 -5.54 -1.46
C GLY A 56 -5.07 -5.15 -1.77
N TYR A 57 -5.27 -4.01 -2.43
CA TYR A 57 -6.61 -3.57 -2.85
C TYR A 57 -7.21 -4.50 -3.91
N ILE A 58 -6.44 -4.88 -4.93
CA ILE A 58 -6.89 -5.83 -5.97
C ILE A 58 -7.36 -7.15 -5.33
N ILE A 59 -6.56 -7.71 -4.42
CA ILE A 59 -6.91 -8.93 -3.69
C ILE A 59 -8.20 -8.75 -2.88
N ALA A 60 -8.34 -7.63 -2.17
CA ALA A 60 -9.54 -7.33 -1.40
C ALA A 60 -10.80 -7.22 -2.28
N VAL A 61 -10.69 -6.58 -3.45
CA VAL A 61 -11.79 -6.49 -4.43
C VAL A 61 -12.21 -7.87 -4.91
N PHE A 62 -11.25 -8.72 -5.33
CA PHE A 62 -11.57 -10.08 -5.77
C PHE A 62 -12.20 -10.93 -4.66
N SER A 63 -11.75 -10.78 -3.42
CA SER A 63 -12.34 -11.46 -2.27
C SER A 63 -13.82 -11.07 -2.06
N ILE A 64 -14.14 -9.77 -2.17
CA ILE A 64 -15.51 -9.27 -2.05
C ILE A 64 -16.38 -9.77 -3.20
N LEU A 65 -15.88 -9.73 -4.44
CA LEU A 65 -16.61 -10.21 -5.62
C LEU A 65 -16.89 -11.71 -5.55
N SER A 66 -15.90 -12.52 -5.16
CA SER A 66 -16.05 -13.97 -5.00
C SER A 66 -17.11 -14.31 -3.93
N THR A 67 -17.08 -13.61 -2.79
CA THR A 67 -18.07 -13.78 -1.73
C THR A 67 -19.47 -13.44 -2.21
N ARG A 68 -19.64 -12.35 -2.99
CA ARG A 68 -20.94 -11.98 -3.56
C ARG A 68 -21.45 -13.02 -4.55
N ALA A 69 -20.58 -13.53 -5.43
CA ALA A 69 -20.96 -14.55 -6.40
C ALA A 69 -21.44 -15.84 -5.71
N GLN A 70 -20.76 -16.29 -4.66
CA GLN A 70 -21.18 -17.46 -3.87
C GLN A 70 -22.53 -17.25 -3.19
N ASN A 71 -22.76 -16.06 -2.63
CA ASN A 71 -24.04 -15.73 -1.98
C ASN A 71 -25.22 -15.78 -2.97
N GLU A 72 -25.03 -15.29 -4.20
CA GLU A 72 -26.06 -15.33 -5.24
C GLU A 72 -26.35 -16.75 -5.74
N ILE A 73 -25.33 -17.62 -5.83
CA ILE A 73 -25.51 -19.03 -6.16
C ILE A 73 -26.33 -19.74 -5.07
N THR A 74 -26.03 -19.46 -3.79
CA THR A 74 -26.70 -20.09 -2.65
C THR A 74 -28.18 -19.72 -2.55
N LYS A 75 -28.55 -18.47 -2.88
CA LYS A 75 -29.95 -18.01 -2.88
C LYS A 75 -30.82 -18.62 -4.00
N LYS A 76 -30.21 -19.13 -5.07
CA LYS A 76 -30.92 -19.76 -6.21
C LYS A 76 -31.20 -21.25 -5.98
N LYS A 77 -30.70 -21.82 -4.89
CA LYS A 77 -30.88 -23.21 -4.49
C LYS A 77 -31.97 -23.32 -3.43
#